data_AF-A0A0F9GFD3-F1
#
_entry.id   AF-A0A0F9GFD3-F1
#
_cell.length_a   1.000
_cell.length_b   1.000
_cell.length_c   1.000
_cell.angle_alpha   90.00
_cell.angle_beta   90.00
_cell.angle_gamma   90.00
#
_symmetry.space_group_name_H-M   'P 1'
#
loop_
_entity.id
_entity.type
_entity.pdbx_description
1 polymer ?
#
loop_
_entity_poly.entity_id
_entity_poly.type
_entity_poly.pdbx_seq_one_letter_code
_entity_poly.pdbx_strand_id
1 'polypeptide(L)'
;DMVFGIGYDDDLLKAKKIITDIVINHEKVMADPEPVIRISELADSSVNFDVRPWVAAGDYWPVRAELIETIKLTFDKEGISIPYPQMDVHVNKITAAEDNTA
;
A
#
# COMPACT_ATOMS: atom_id res chain seq x y z
N ASP A 1 3.47 0.47 -13.64
CA ASP A 1 3.83 0.06 -12.28
C ASP A 1 2.63 0.26 -11.37
N MET A 2 2.46 -0.62 -10.37
CA MET A 2 1.40 -0.54 -9.38
C MET A 2 2.03 -0.58 -8.00
N VAL A 3 1.72 0.43 -7.19
CA VAL A 3 2.21 0.55 -5.82
C VAL A 3 1.03 0.47 -4.87
N PHE A 4 1.12 -0.42 -3.89
CA PHE A 4 0.09 -0.60 -2.86
C PHE A 4 0.72 -0.39 -1.49
N GLY A 5 0.27 0.64 -0.77
CA GLY A 5 0.69 0.92 0.60
C GLY A 5 -0.27 0.29 1.61
N ILE A 6 0.28 -0.39 2.61
CA ILE A 6 -0.45 -0.86 3.79
C ILE A 6 0.03 -0.13 5.04
N GLY A 7 -0.76 -0.13 6.11
CA GLY A 7 -0.36 0.44 7.39
C GLY A 7 0.80 -0.35 8.01
N TYR A 8 1.60 0.31 8.87
CA TYR A 8 2.72 -0.34 9.56
C TYR A 8 2.28 -1.45 10.52
N ASP A 9 1.04 -1.38 11.03
CA ASP A 9 0.48 -2.36 11.95
C ASP A 9 -0.23 -3.53 11.24
N ASP A 10 -0.39 -3.47 9.92
CA ASP A 10 -1.01 -4.54 9.14
C ASP A 10 -0.11 -5.78 9.03
N ASP A 11 -0.72 -6.96 8.89
CA ASP A 11 0.01 -8.20 8.61
C ASP A 11 0.58 -8.17 7.18
N LEU A 12 1.88 -7.88 7.12
CA LEU A 12 2.67 -7.81 5.89
C LEU A 12 2.61 -9.10 5.06
N LEU A 13 2.69 -10.27 5.70
CA LEU A 13 2.71 -11.56 4.99
C LEU A 13 1.32 -11.88 4.43
N LYS A 14 0.27 -11.56 5.19
CA LYS A 14 -1.11 -11.66 4.71
C LYS A 14 -1.35 -10.76 3.51
N ALA A 15 -0.97 -9.48 3.59
CA ALA A 15 -1.11 -8.53 2.49
C ALA A 15 -0.36 -9.01 1.23
N LYS A 16 0.90 -9.44 1.38
CA LYS A 16 1.68 -9.99 0.26
C LYS A 16 1.02 -11.22 -0.36
N LYS A 17 0.51 -12.14 0.47
CA LYS A 17 -0.19 -13.33 0.00
C LYS A 17 -1.43 -12.97 -0.80
N ILE A 18 -2.25 -12.05 -0.31
CA ILE A 18 -3.46 -11.59 -1.00
C ILE A 18 -3.11 -11.00 -2.38
N ILE A 19 -2.14 -10.07 -2.44
CA ILE A 19 -1.70 -9.49 -3.72
C ILE A 19 -1.22 -10.61 -4.66
N THR A 20 -0.40 -11.53 -4.15
CA THR A 20 0.16 -12.63 -4.93
C THR A 20 -0.93 -13.51 -5.50
N ASP A 21 -1.86 -13.97 -4.67
CA ASP A 21 -2.98 -14.82 -5.08
C ASP A 21 -3.84 -14.13 -6.14
N ILE A 22 -4.14 -12.84 -5.99
CA ILE A 22 -4.93 -12.09 -6.98
C ILE A 22 -4.18 -12.02 -8.32
N VAL A 23 -2.89 -11.67 -8.30
CA VAL A 23 -2.08 -11.48 -9.50
C VAL A 23 -1.86 -12.78 -10.26
N ILE A 24 -1.48 -13.87 -9.58
CA ILE A 24 -1.18 -15.15 -10.25
C ILE A 24 -2.43 -15.86 -10.79
N ASN A 25 -3.61 -15.58 -10.21
CA ASN A 25 -4.88 -16.16 -10.65
C ASN A 25 -5.59 -15.31 -11.72
N HIS A 26 -5.05 -14.15 -12.08
CA HIS A 26 -5.63 -13.31 -13.11
C HIS A 26 -5.35 -13.90 -14.50
N GLU A 27 -6.40 -14.18 -15.28
CA GLU A 27 -6.33 -14.95 -16.54
C GLU A 27 -5.36 -14.39 -17.59
N LYS A 28 -5.17 -13.06 -17.59
CA LYS A 28 -4.32 -12.33 -18.54
C LYS A 28 -2.89 -12.10 -18.05
N VAL A 29 -2.57 -12.49 -16.82
CA VAL A 29 -1.22 -12.36 -16.26
C VAL A 29 -0.40 -13.59 -16.67
N MET A 30 0.77 -13.33 -17.24
CA MET A 30 1.71 -14.36 -17.66
C MET A 30 2.46 -14.91 -16.44
N ALA A 31 2.61 -16.23 -16.38
CA ALA A 31 3.39 -16.90 -15.35
C ALA A 31 4.91 -16.86 -15.61
N ASP A 32 5.30 -16.75 -16.88
CA ASP A 32 6.69 -16.58 -17.32
C ASP A 32 6.76 -15.36 -18.27
N PRO A 33 7.44 -14.26 -17.89
CA PRO A 33 8.23 -14.12 -16.67
C PRO A 33 7.36 -14.04 -15.41
N GLU A 34 7.91 -14.47 -14.28
CA GLU A 34 7.19 -14.42 -12.99
C GLU A 34 6.86 -12.96 -12.60
N PRO A 35 5.62 -12.68 -12.16
CA PRO A 35 5.25 -11.38 -11.61
C PRO A 35 6.14 -11.00 -10.42
N VAL A 36 6.62 -9.76 -10.38
CA VAL A 36 7.41 -9.28 -9.24
C VAL A 36 6.48 -8.65 -8.21
N ILE A 37 6.51 -9.19 -6.99
CA ILE A 37 5.74 -8.69 -5.84
C ILE A 37 6.67 -8.59 -4.62
N ARG A 38 7.05 -7.36 -4.28
CA ARG A 38 8.05 -7.10 -3.22
C ARG A 38 7.78 -5.79 -2.51
N ILE A 39 8.28 -5.68 -1.29
CA ILE A 39 8.33 -4.40 -0.59
C ILE A 39 9.37 -3.53 -1.30
N SER A 40 8.99 -2.32 -1.65
CA SER A 40 9.85 -1.35 -2.33
C SER A 40 10.27 -0.21 -1.41
N GLU A 41 9.45 0.16 -0.44
CA GLU A 41 9.68 1.33 0.40
C GLU A 41 8.98 1.22 1.77
N LEU A 42 9.63 1.73 2.80
CA LEU A 42 9.05 2.04 4.10
C LEU A 42 8.82 3.56 4.14
N ALA A 43 7.62 4.01 3.75
CA ALA A 43 7.27 5.41 3.56
C ALA A 43 6.76 6.05 4.86
N ASP A 44 6.48 7.35 4.83
CA ASP A 44 6.11 8.16 6.00
C ASP A 44 4.91 7.60 6.79
N SER A 45 3.96 6.97 6.10
CA SER A 45 2.74 6.42 6.73
C SER A 45 2.36 5.01 6.25
N SER A 46 3.20 4.37 5.41
CA SER A 46 2.87 3.08 4.80
C SER A 46 4.10 2.21 4.52
N VAL A 47 3.88 0.91 4.45
CA VAL A 47 4.79 -0.06 3.82
C VAL A 47 4.31 -0.29 2.40
N ASN A 48 5.14 0.04 1.40
CA ASN A 48 4.77 0.02 -0.01
C ASN A 48 5.24 -1.26 -0.70
N PHE A 49 4.34 -1.87 -1.46
CA PHE A 49 4.61 -2.98 -2.36
C PHE A 49 4.70 -2.51 -3.81
N ASP A 50 5.75 -2.91 -4.52
CA ASP A 50 5.79 -2.88 -5.99
C ASP A 50 5.18 -4.18 -6.54
N VAL A 51 4.21 -4.02 -7.43
CA VAL A 51 3.50 -5.13 -8.09
C VAL A 51 3.62 -4.97 -9.60
N ARG A 52 4.40 -5.88 -10.22
CA ARG A 52 4.76 -5.85 -11.65
C ARG A 52 4.41 -7.17 -12.33
N PRO A 53 3.15 -7.35 -12.75
CA PRO A 53 2.76 -8.48 -13.58
C PRO A 53 3.17 -8.27 -15.03
N TRP A 54 3.37 -9.37 -15.75
CA TRP A 54 3.57 -9.38 -17.20
C TRP A 54 2.25 -9.68 -17.90
N VAL A 55 1.90 -8.85 -18.89
CA VAL A 55 0.64 -8.93 -19.64
C VAL A 55 0.88 -8.53 -21.09
N ALA A 56 -0.02 -8.93 -21.99
CA ALA A 56 0.03 -8.46 -23.37
C ALA A 56 -0.21 -6.94 -23.43
N ALA A 57 0.47 -6.26 -24.37
CA ALA A 57 0.41 -4.80 -24.46
C ALA A 57 -1.01 -4.23 -24.61
N GLY A 58 -1.89 -4.94 -25.32
CA GLY A 58 -3.30 -4.56 -25.50
C GLY A 58 -4.14 -4.70 -24.24
N ASP A 59 -3.75 -5.57 -23.31
CA ASP A 59 -4.47 -5.86 -22.07
C ASP A 59 -3.95 -5.04 -20.88
N TYR A 60 -2.85 -4.30 -21.04
CA TYR A 60 -2.18 -3.63 -19.93
C TYR A 60 -3.08 -2.71 -19.11
N TRP A 61 -3.82 -1.81 -19.76
CA TRP A 61 -4.66 -0.84 -19.06
C TRP A 61 -5.88 -1.48 -18.38
N PRO A 62 -6.65 -2.36 -19.07
CA PRO A 62 -7.74 -3.10 -18.42
C PRO A 62 -7.27 -3.92 -17.22
N VAL A 63 -6.22 -4.74 -17.39
CA VAL A 63 -5.72 -5.61 -16.31
C VAL A 63 -5.20 -4.79 -15.14
N ARG A 64 -4.48 -3.69 -15.41
CA ARG A 64 -4.02 -2.79 -14.36
C ARG A 64 -5.19 -2.23 -13.54
N ALA A 65 -6.26 -1.76 -14.19
CA ALA A 65 -7.41 -1.20 -13.49
C ALA A 65 -8.14 -2.26 -12.66
N GLU A 66 -8.36 -3.44 -13.23
CA GLU A 66 -9.02 -4.57 -12.58
C GLU A 66 -8.24 -5.08 -11.36
N LEU A 67 -6.91 -5.20 -11.47
CA LEU A 67 -6.06 -5.60 -10.35
C LEU A 67 -6.10 -4.57 -9.22
N ILE A 68 -6.06 -3.28 -9.53
CA ILE A 68 -6.15 -2.22 -8.50
C ILE A 68 -7.48 -2.30 -7.74
N GLU A 69 -8.59 -2.42 -8.46
CA GLU A 69 -9.92 -2.52 -7.87
C GLU A 69 -10.07 -3.80 -7.04
N THR A 70 -9.66 -4.95 -7.58
CA THR A 70 -9.76 -6.25 -6.91
C THR A 70 -8.92 -6.30 -5.65
N ILE A 71 -7.68 -5.77 -5.69
CA ILE A 71 -6.80 -5.70 -4.52
C ILE A 71 -7.42 -4.80 -3.45
N LYS A 72 -7.92 -3.61 -3.83
CA LYS A 72 -8.58 -2.69 -2.89
C LYS A 72 -9.76 -3.35 -2.19
N LEU A 73 -10.68 -3.95 -2.95
CA LEU A 73 -11.88 -4.60 -2.41
C LEU A 73 -11.51 -5.79 -1.51
N THR A 74 -10.48 -6.55 -1.89
CA THR A 74 -10.03 -7.69 -1.08
C THR A 74 -9.33 -7.24 0.20
N PHE A 75 -8.54 -6.17 0.15
CA PHE A 75 -7.94 -5.57 1.34
C PHE A 75 -9.01 -5.11 2.33
N ASP A 76 -10.06 -4.43 1.85
CA ASP A 76 -11.18 -4.01 2.71
C ASP A 76 -11.87 -5.21 3.37
N LYS A 77 -12.12 -6.27 2.59
CA LYS A 77 -12.74 -7.50 3.09
C LYS A 77 -11.88 -8.24 4.11
N GLU A 78 -10.57 -8.26 3.89
CA GLU A 78 -9.59 -8.97 4.70
C GLU A 78 -9.05 -8.15 5.88
N GLY A 79 -9.47 -6.89 6.00
CA GLY A 79 -9.06 -5.99 7.09
C GLY A 79 -7.63 -5.48 6.96
N ILE A 80 -7.08 -5.39 5.74
CA ILE A 80 -5.80 -4.72 5.48
C ILE A 80 -6.08 -3.23 5.27
N SER A 81 -5.45 -2.38 6.08
CA SER A 81 -5.65 -0.94 5.99
C SER A 81 -4.88 -0.34 4.82
N ILE A 82 -5.45 0.70 4.20
CA ILE A 82 -4.74 1.59 3.29
C ILE A 82 -4.65 2.94 3.99
N PRO A 83 -3.46 3.31 4.50
CA PRO A 83 -3.34 4.43 5.41
C PRO A 83 -3.56 5.75 4.67
N TYR A 84 -4.32 6.64 5.31
CA TYR A 84 -4.26 8.06 4.96
C TYR A 84 -2.95 8.67 5.50
N PRO A 85 -2.47 9.77 4.92
CA PRO A 85 -1.34 10.50 5.48
C PRO A 85 -1.56 10.80 6.97
N GLN A 86 -0.62 10.36 7.81
CA GLN A 86 -0.63 10.59 9.25
C GLN A 86 0.24 11.79 9.60
N MET A 87 -0.14 12.55 10.64
CA MET A 87 0.66 13.65 11.17
C MET A 87 0.57 13.66 12.69
N ASP A 88 1.71 13.41 13.35
CA ASP A 88 1.82 13.49 14.81
C ASP A 88 2.04 14.94 15.25
N VAL A 89 1.10 15.48 16.03
CA VAL A 89 1.16 16.83 16.58
C VAL A 89 1.62 16.80 18.03
N HIS A 90 2.86 17.21 18.26
CA HIS A 90 3.40 17.40 19.61
C HIS A 90 3.13 18.83 20.09
N VAL A 91 2.14 19.01 20.99
CA VAL A 91 1.82 20.31 21.58
C VAL A 91 2.64 20.53 22.85
N ASN A 92 3.70 21.32 22.74
CA ASN A 92 4.43 21.82 23.90
C ASN A 92 3.71 23.04 24.48
N LYS A 93 3.26 22.96 25.74
CA LYS A 93 2.73 24.15 26.44
C LYS A 93 3.89 25.12 26.70
N ILE A 94 3.88 26.26 26.02
CA ILE A 94 4.73 27.39 26.39
C ILE A 94 4.05 28.06 27.58
N THR A 95 4.55 27.81 28.79
CA THR A 95 4.20 28.63 29.96
C THR A 95 4.75 30.02 29.75
N ALA A 96 3.87 31.03 29.72
CA ALA A 96 4.26 32.43 29.68
C ALA A 96 5.11 32.74 30.93
N ALA A 97 6.29 33.32 30.73
CA ALA A 97 7.08 33.87 31.82
C ALA A 97 6.25 34.99 32.47
N GLU A 98 6.06 34.91 33.78
CA GLU A 98 5.48 36.00 34.57
C GLU A 98 6.43 37.20 34.47
N ASP A 99 5.99 38.26 33.76
CA ASP A 99 6.63 39.58 33.77
C ASP A 99 6.55 40.16 35.19
N ASN A 100 7.48 39.78 36.06
CA ASN A 100 7.72 40.48 37.32
C ASN A 100 8.47 41.78 37.02
N THR A 101 7.72 42.81 36.66
CA THR A 101 8.15 44.19 36.82
C THR A 101 7.79 44.64 38.24
N ALA A 102 8.80 44.79 39.08
CA ALA A 102 8.76 45.55 40.33
C ALA A 102 10.13 46.20 40.56
#